data_AF-A0A0C9YV61-F1
#
_entry.id   AF-A0A0C9YV61-F1
#
_cell.length_a   1.000
_cell.length_b   1.000
_cell.length_c   1.000
_cell.angle_alpha   90.00
_cell.angle_beta   90.00
_cell.angle_gamma   90.00
#
_symmetry.space_group_name_H-M   'P 1'
#
loop_
_entity.id
_entity.type
_entity.pdbx_description
1 polymer ?
#
loop_
_entity_poly.entity_id
_entity_poly.type
_entity_poly.pdbx_seq_one_letter_code
_entity_poly.pdbx_strand_id
1 'polypeptide(L)'
;LQDVPRIAAVAPFPGLWCFPQGHHFKQVLMKVYLPAIEGHVPKEIVCMFCAFLEFCYIVQQNVLMEKDLDDLDEALAWFYQYHEVFKTTGVITTFSLPHQHAMKHYKQLIQLFGALNGLCLSITELKHVKAVKKPYQHTNKYCTKGQMLLINQCLDKLAASQVDFDSQGMLEGTCLSVVLNCLGKVLLWNTT
;
A
#
# COMPACT_ATOMS: atom_id res chain seq x y z
N LEU A 1 4.11 -2.52 9.94
CA LEU A 1 4.31 -1.17 9.37
C LEU A 1 5.63 -0.66 9.91
N GLN A 2 6.72 -1.22 9.42
CA GLN A 2 8.08 -0.66 9.50
C GLN A 2 8.94 -1.52 8.57
N ASP A 3 9.98 -0.89 8.04
CA ASP A 3 10.99 -1.46 7.14
C ASP A 3 10.64 -1.42 5.64
N VAL A 4 10.50 -0.19 5.12
CA VAL A 4 10.91 0.11 3.75
C VAL A 4 12.09 1.09 3.85
N PRO A 5 13.27 0.78 3.28
CA PRO A 5 14.43 1.68 3.37
C PRO A 5 14.09 3.02 2.69
N ARG A 6 14.34 4.12 3.40
CA ARG A 6 14.30 5.48 2.84
C ARG A 6 15.39 5.59 1.76
N ILE A 7 15.00 5.45 0.49
CA ILE A 7 15.82 5.86 -0.64
C ILE A 7 15.70 7.39 -0.73
N ALA A 8 16.57 8.08 -0.01
CA ALA A 8 16.70 9.52 -0.02
C ALA A 8 17.72 9.93 -1.10
N ALA A 9 17.31 10.89 -1.94
CA ALA A 9 18.10 11.61 -2.94
C ALA A 9 18.49 10.83 -4.22
N VAL A 10 17.61 10.88 -5.22
CA VAL A 10 17.99 10.72 -6.65
C VAL A 10 17.70 12.04 -7.37
N ALA A 11 18.59 12.41 -8.30
CA ALA A 11 18.49 13.62 -9.10
C ALA A 11 17.18 13.65 -9.92
N PRO A 12 16.55 14.82 -10.12
CA PRO A 12 15.35 14.95 -10.93
C PRO A 12 15.63 14.54 -12.38
N PHE A 13 14.78 13.66 -12.91
CA PHE A 13 14.87 13.16 -14.28
C PHE A 13 14.26 14.19 -15.25
N PRO A 14 14.93 14.59 -16.34
CA PRO A 14 14.36 15.50 -17.32
C PRO A 14 13.12 14.89 -17.99
N GLY A 15 11.99 15.59 -17.97
CA GLY A 15 10.72 15.11 -18.54
C GLY A 15 9.80 14.42 -17.54
N LEU A 16 10.16 14.35 -16.26
CA LEU A 16 9.27 13.94 -15.19
C LEU A 16 8.69 15.17 -14.48
N TRP A 17 7.37 15.22 -14.28
CA TRP A 17 6.75 16.27 -13.45
C TRP A 17 7.33 16.25 -12.02
N CYS A 18 7.65 17.43 -11.48
CA CYS A 18 8.11 17.56 -10.10
C CYS A 18 6.91 17.43 -9.15
N PHE A 19 6.85 16.32 -8.42
CA PHE A 19 5.70 16.00 -7.56
C PHE A 19 5.87 16.56 -6.13
N PRO A 20 4.85 17.25 -5.57
CA PRO A 20 4.80 17.55 -4.15
C PRO A 20 4.66 16.26 -3.33
N GLN A 21 5.24 16.27 -2.14
CA GLN A 21 5.52 15.09 -1.30
C GLN A 21 4.22 14.35 -0.89
N GLY A 22 4.15 13.01 -1.07
CA GLY A 22 2.95 12.26 -0.62
C GLY A 22 2.79 10.77 -0.94
N HIS A 23 3.54 10.15 -1.86
CA HIS A 23 3.38 8.71 -2.18
C HIS A 23 4.73 7.98 -2.28
N HIS A 24 5.19 7.45 -1.15
CA HIS A 24 6.56 6.97 -0.96
C HIS A 24 7.02 5.82 -1.89
N PHE A 25 6.14 4.97 -2.42
CA PHE A 25 6.56 3.79 -3.20
C PHE A 25 6.73 4.05 -4.71
N LYS A 26 5.82 4.81 -5.34
CA LYS A 26 5.90 5.10 -6.79
C LYS A 26 6.85 6.23 -7.13
N GLN A 27 7.04 7.21 -6.23
CA GLN A 27 8.12 8.18 -6.40
C GLN A 27 9.49 7.48 -6.40
N VAL A 28 9.67 6.45 -5.58
CA VAL A 28 10.87 5.60 -5.61
C VAL A 28 10.96 4.82 -6.90
N LEU A 29 9.86 4.20 -7.36
CA LEU A 29 9.87 3.48 -8.63
C LEU A 29 10.22 4.40 -9.82
N MET A 30 9.59 5.56 -9.94
CA MET A 30 9.93 6.53 -11.00
C MET A 30 11.38 7.02 -10.88
N LYS A 31 11.83 7.39 -9.67
CA LYS A 31 13.19 7.93 -9.46
C LYS A 31 14.29 6.89 -9.57
N VAL A 32 14.02 5.62 -9.36
CA VAL A 32 15.04 4.55 -9.38
C VAL A 32 14.97 3.75 -10.67
N TYR A 33 13.76 3.40 -11.13
CA TYR A 33 13.57 2.51 -12.27
C TYR A 33 13.85 3.21 -13.61
N LEU A 34 13.34 4.43 -13.83
CA LEU A 34 13.53 5.13 -15.10
C LEU A 34 15.01 5.43 -15.38
N PRO A 35 15.81 5.95 -14.42
CA PRO A 35 17.25 6.13 -14.64
C PRO A 35 18.00 4.80 -14.81
N ALA A 36 17.53 3.71 -14.20
CA ALA A 36 18.19 2.41 -14.31
C ALA A 36 18.03 1.77 -15.70
N ILE A 37 16.97 2.10 -16.44
CA ILE A 37 16.76 1.60 -17.81
C ILE A 37 17.27 2.58 -18.88
N GLU A 38 17.48 3.85 -18.51
CA GLU A 38 18.00 4.86 -19.42
C GLU A 38 19.38 4.44 -19.97
N GLY A 39 19.57 4.54 -21.29
CA GLY A 39 20.79 4.11 -21.98
C GLY A 39 20.90 2.59 -22.23
N HIS A 40 20.01 1.78 -21.64
CA HIS A 40 19.97 0.32 -21.86
C HIS A 40 18.83 -0.12 -22.79
N VAL A 41 17.79 0.68 -22.94
CA VAL A 41 16.63 0.39 -23.80
C VAL A 41 16.37 1.53 -24.78
N PRO A 42 15.67 1.28 -25.91
CA PRO A 42 15.20 2.34 -26.79
C PRO A 42 14.46 3.43 -26.03
N LYS A 43 14.62 4.68 -26.46
CA LYS A 43 14.07 5.85 -25.78
C LYS A 43 12.54 5.77 -25.68
N GLU A 44 11.89 5.17 -26.66
CA GLU A 44 10.45 4.93 -26.72
C GLU A 44 9.98 4.06 -25.55
N ILE A 45 10.79 3.08 -25.12
CA ILE A 45 10.47 2.23 -23.95
C ILE A 45 10.53 3.06 -22.67
N VAL A 46 11.52 3.95 -22.54
CA VAL A 46 11.61 4.88 -21.41
C VAL A 46 10.38 5.80 -21.38
N CYS A 47 10.02 6.42 -22.52
CA CYS A 47 8.83 7.25 -22.66
C CYS A 47 7.52 6.49 -22.33
N MET A 48 7.40 5.24 -22.77
CA MET A 48 6.27 4.37 -22.45
C MET A 48 6.13 4.16 -20.94
N PHE A 49 7.23 3.82 -20.26
CA PHE A 49 7.21 3.64 -18.81
C PHE A 49 6.95 4.95 -18.07
N CYS A 50 7.47 6.09 -18.54
CA CYS A 50 7.15 7.40 -17.99
C CYS A 50 5.64 7.66 -18.04
N ALA A 51 5.03 7.55 -19.22
CA ALA A 51 3.59 7.77 -19.43
C ALA A 51 2.73 6.80 -18.61
N PHE A 52 3.14 5.52 -18.53
CA PHE A 52 2.45 4.53 -17.70
C PHE A 52 2.50 4.89 -16.21
N LEU A 53 3.67 5.28 -15.71
CA LEU A 53 3.86 5.65 -14.30
C LEU A 53 3.10 6.94 -13.96
N GLU A 54 3.03 7.88 -14.90
CA GLU A 54 2.26 9.13 -14.78
C GLU A 54 0.76 8.86 -14.70
N PHE A 55 0.21 8.04 -15.59
CA PHE A 55 -1.16 7.53 -15.49
C PHE A 55 -1.40 6.89 -14.11
N CYS A 56 -0.50 6.00 -13.70
CA CYS A 56 -0.53 5.31 -12.42
C CYS A 56 -0.49 6.24 -11.21
N TYR A 57 0.13 7.41 -11.34
CA TYR A 57 0.23 8.41 -10.31
C TYR A 57 -1.08 9.20 -10.19
N ILE A 58 -1.63 9.65 -11.32
CA ILE A 58 -2.89 10.41 -11.37
C ILE A 58 -4.03 9.58 -10.78
N VAL A 59 -4.24 8.35 -11.26
CA VAL A 59 -5.31 7.46 -10.75
C VAL A 59 -5.29 7.27 -9.23
N GLN A 60 -4.12 7.41 -8.62
CA GLN A 60 -3.90 7.19 -7.19
C GLN A 60 -3.94 8.47 -6.36
N GLN A 61 -4.42 9.59 -6.89
CA GLN A 61 -4.62 10.79 -6.11
C GLN A 61 -5.91 10.70 -5.28
N ASN A 62 -5.87 11.20 -4.04
CA ASN A 62 -7.03 11.19 -3.13
C ASN A 62 -8.15 12.11 -3.61
N VAL A 63 -7.79 13.15 -4.34
CA VAL A 63 -8.69 14.16 -4.89
C VAL A 63 -8.31 14.32 -6.35
N LEU A 64 -9.28 14.16 -7.23
CA LEU A 64 -9.12 14.30 -8.67
C LEU A 64 -10.05 15.40 -9.16
N MET A 65 -9.47 16.38 -9.83
CA MET A 65 -10.17 17.47 -10.51
C MET A 65 -10.37 17.11 -11.99
N GLU A 66 -11.22 17.87 -12.67
CA GLU A 66 -11.48 17.69 -14.11
C GLU A 66 -10.18 17.74 -14.94
N LYS A 67 -9.29 18.68 -14.64
CA LYS A 67 -7.96 18.77 -15.27
C LYS A 67 -7.13 17.48 -15.10
N ASP A 68 -7.21 16.82 -13.94
CA ASP A 68 -6.42 15.62 -13.67
C ASP A 68 -6.98 14.44 -14.48
N LEU A 69 -8.27 14.45 -14.82
CA LEU A 69 -8.89 13.48 -15.73
C LEU A 69 -8.52 13.71 -17.20
N ASP A 70 -8.15 14.93 -17.57
CA ASP A 70 -7.63 15.22 -18.90
C ASP A 70 -6.16 14.83 -19.00
N ASP A 71 -5.36 15.15 -17.97
CA ASP A 71 -3.98 14.68 -17.82
C ASP A 71 -3.92 13.13 -17.83
N LEU A 72 -4.93 12.48 -17.25
CA LEU A 72 -5.07 11.01 -17.25
C LEU A 72 -5.22 10.45 -18.67
N ASP A 73 -6.08 11.06 -19.49
CA ASP A 73 -6.30 10.64 -20.88
C ASP A 73 -5.07 10.92 -21.74
N GLU A 74 -4.38 12.05 -21.52
CA GLU A 74 -3.14 12.38 -22.21
C GLU A 74 -2.03 11.37 -21.89
N ALA A 75 -1.81 11.07 -20.61
CA ALA A 75 -0.84 10.04 -20.20
C ALA A 75 -1.18 8.67 -20.80
N LEU A 76 -2.46 8.31 -20.88
CA LEU A 76 -2.91 7.07 -21.50
C LEU A 76 -2.66 7.06 -23.02
N ALA A 77 -2.88 8.20 -23.69
CA ALA A 77 -2.61 8.35 -25.12
C ALA A 77 -1.11 8.18 -25.42
N TRP A 78 -0.23 8.82 -24.63
CA TRP A 78 1.22 8.66 -24.75
C TRP A 78 1.66 7.22 -24.50
N PHE A 79 1.08 6.55 -23.49
CA PHE A 79 1.35 5.14 -23.24
C PHE A 79 1.03 4.26 -24.46
N TYR A 80 -0.14 4.44 -25.09
CA TYR A 80 -0.51 3.69 -26.29
C TYR A 80 0.39 4.01 -27.49
N GLN A 81 0.77 5.28 -27.66
CA GLN A 81 1.66 5.69 -28.73
C GLN A 81 3.04 5.00 -28.62
N TYR A 82 3.63 5.01 -27.42
CA TYR A 82 4.98 4.48 -27.23
C TYR A 82 5.02 2.96 -27.06
N HIS A 83 3.95 2.29 -26.63
CA HIS A 83 3.99 0.83 -26.48
C HIS A 83 4.14 0.10 -27.82
N GLU A 84 3.83 0.75 -28.95
CA GLU A 84 3.93 0.13 -30.28
C GLU A 84 5.38 -0.27 -30.62
N VAL A 85 6.36 0.27 -29.88
CA VAL A 85 7.75 -0.19 -29.93
C VAL A 85 7.88 -1.70 -29.70
N PHE A 86 7.03 -2.32 -28.87
CA PHE A 86 7.08 -3.76 -28.63
C PHE A 86 6.55 -4.59 -29.81
N LYS A 87 5.63 -4.05 -30.63
CA LYS A 87 5.24 -4.69 -31.88
C LYS A 87 6.30 -4.54 -32.95
N THR A 88 6.85 -3.33 -33.10
CA THR A 88 7.89 -3.06 -34.11
C THR A 88 9.17 -3.86 -33.84
N THR A 89 9.52 -4.08 -32.58
CA THR A 89 10.66 -4.92 -32.17
C THR A 89 10.33 -6.43 -32.23
N GLY A 90 9.07 -6.80 -32.52
CA GLY A 90 8.63 -8.19 -32.62
C GLY A 90 8.55 -8.95 -31.29
N VAL A 91 8.62 -8.25 -30.16
CA VAL A 91 8.57 -8.86 -28.81
C VAL A 91 7.15 -9.37 -28.50
N ILE A 92 6.12 -8.65 -28.97
CA ILE A 92 4.71 -8.96 -28.70
C ILE A 92 3.90 -8.88 -29.99
N THR A 93 3.00 -9.83 -30.19
CA THR A 93 2.10 -9.87 -31.36
C THR A 93 0.82 -9.05 -31.14
N THR A 94 0.25 -9.09 -29.94
CA THR A 94 -0.97 -8.35 -29.58
C THR A 94 -0.95 -7.85 -28.14
N PHE A 95 -1.55 -6.68 -27.88
CA PHE A 95 -1.76 -6.16 -26.53
C PHE A 95 -3.13 -6.61 -26.01
N SER A 96 -3.20 -7.85 -25.53
CA SER A 96 -4.43 -8.46 -25.01
C SER A 96 -4.44 -8.60 -23.48
N LEU A 97 -3.56 -7.87 -22.78
CA LEU A 97 -3.45 -7.93 -21.32
C LEU A 97 -4.69 -7.29 -20.66
N PRO A 98 -5.44 -8.03 -19.83
CA PRO A 98 -6.65 -7.51 -19.18
C PRO A 98 -6.43 -6.20 -18.40
N HIS A 99 -5.28 -6.08 -17.74
CA HIS A 99 -4.93 -4.86 -16.99
C HIS A 99 -4.70 -3.65 -17.90
N GLN A 100 -4.07 -3.83 -19.07
CA GLN A 100 -3.89 -2.73 -20.03
C GLN A 100 -5.23 -2.32 -20.63
N HIS A 101 -6.09 -3.29 -20.94
CA HIS A 101 -7.44 -2.99 -21.44
C HIS A 101 -8.29 -2.25 -20.41
N ALA A 102 -8.16 -2.57 -19.13
CA ALA A 102 -8.90 -1.92 -18.08
C ALA A 102 -8.59 -0.41 -18.00
N MET A 103 -7.37 0.02 -18.35
CA MET A 103 -6.91 1.42 -18.24
C MET A 103 -7.83 2.42 -18.94
N LYS A 104 -8.40 2.07 -20.11
CA LYS A 104 -9.32 2.95 -20.85
C LYS A 104 -10.64 3.24 -20.11
N HIS A 105 -10.98 2.43 -19.12
CA HIS A 105 -12.21 2.59 -18.33
C HIS A 105 -11.99 3.42 -17.07
N TYR A 106 -10.75 3.76 -16.71
CA TYR A 106 -10.46 4.42 -15.42
C TYR A 106 -11.12 5.78 -15.30
N LYS A 107 -11.11 6.62 -16.35
CA LYS A 107 -11.79 7.93 -16.33
C LYS A 107 -13.28 7.78 -15.99
N GLN A 108 -13.97 6.86 -16.68
CA GLN A 108 -15.39 6.56 -16.42
C GLN A 108 -15.60 6.02 -14.99
N LEU A 109 -14.74 5.10 -14.54
CA LEU A 109 -14.83 4.55 -13.19
C LEU A 109 -14.61 5.62 -12.11
N ILE A 110 -13.67 6.55 -12.31
CA ILE A 110 -13.41 7.64 -11.38
C ILE A 110 -14.60 8.61 -11.34
N GLN A 111 -15.20 8.93 -12.49
CA GLN A 111 -16.38 9.79 -12.56
C GLN A 111 -17.60 9.15 -11.88
N LEU A 112 -17.78 7.83 -11.99
CA LEU A 112 -18.92 7.12 -11.41
C LEU A 112 -18.76 6.79 -9.93
N PHE A 113 -17.55 6.44 -9.49
CA PHE A 113 -17.29 5.88 -8.16
C PHE A 113 -16.35 6.72 -7.30
N GLY A 114 -15.82 7.83 -7.83
CA GLY A 114 -14.85 8.68 -7.15
C GLY A 114 -13.42 8.12 -7.19
N ALA A 115 -12.53 8.75 -6.44
CA ALA A 115 -11.12 8.35 -6.39
C ALA A 115 -10.95 6.89 -5.91
N LEU A 116 -10.10 6.14 -6.63
CA LEU A 116 -9.90 4.70 -6.42
C LEU A 116 -9.15 4.35 -5.11
N ASN A 117 -8.70 5.35 -4.37
CA ASN A 117 -7.88 5.20 -3.17
C ASN A 117 -8.62 4.63 -1.96
N GLY A 118 -9.96 4.64 -1.98
CA GLY A 118 -10.78 4.16 -0.86
C GLY A 118 -11.09 2.67 -0.88
N LEU A 119 -10.96 1.99 -2.03
CA LEU A 119 -11.54 0.65 -2.26
C LEU A 119 -10.55 -0.27 -3.00
N CYS A 120 -9.35 -0.43 -2.47
CA CYS A 120 -8.42 -1.42 -3.00
C CYS A 120 -8.73 -2.82 -2.46
N LEU A 121 -8.49 -3.85 -3.29
CA LEU A 121 -8.44 -5.26 -2.85
C LEU A 121 -7.51 -5.45 -1.66
N SER A 122 -6.51 -4.58 -1.45
CA SER A 122 -5.66 -4.64 -0.26
C SER A 122 -6.43 -4.49 1.06
N ILE A 123 -7.56 -3.78 1.08
CA ILE A 123 -8.38 -3.61 2.30
C ILE A 123 -9.10 -4.91 2.63
N THR A 124 -9.76 -5.51 1.64
CA THR A 124 -10.47 -6.79 1.81
C THR A 124 -9.48 -7.93 1.99
N GLU A 125 -8.34 -7.92 1.30
CA GLU A 125 -7.27 -8.90 1.45
C GLU A 125 -6.57 -8.77 2.80
N LEU A 126 -6.34 -7.56 3.32
CA LEU A 126 -5.81 -7.37 4.67
C LEU A 126 -6.77 -7.93 5.73
N LYS A 127 -8.07 -7.68 5.56
CA LYS A 127 -9.09 -8.31 6.42
C LYS A 127 -9.10 -9.83 6.26
N HIS A 128 -9.01 -10.35 5.04
CA HIS A 128 -8.94 -11.79 4.77
C HIS A 128 -7.68 -12.43 5.36
N VAL A 129 -6.54 -11.75 5.33
CA VAL A 129 -5.31 -12.18 6.02
C VAL A 129 -5.56 -12.30 7.52
N LYS A 130 -6.16 -11.28 8.15
CA LYS A 130 -6.41 -11.25 9.59
C LYS A 130 -7.49 -12.25 10.05
N ALA A 131 -8.60 -12.35 9.32
CA ALA A 131 -9.76 -13.14 9.71
C ALA A 131 -9.70 -14.59 9.22
N VAL A 132 -8.89 -14.90 8.20
CA VAL A 132 -8.83 -16.23 7.58
C VAL A 132 -7.42 -16.78 7.57
N LYS A 133 -6.47 -16.14 6.87
CA LYS A 133 -5.14 -16.75 6.66
C LYS A 133 -4.39 -16.97 7.98
N LYS A 134 -4.34 -15.96 8.85
CA LYS A 134 -3.70 -16.05 10.16
C LYS A 134 -4.40 -17.10 11.06
N PRO A 135 -5.72 -17.04 11.32
CA PRO A 135 -6.40 -18.07 12.10
C PRO A 135 -6.23 -19.47 11.52
N TYR A 136 -6.33 -19.64 10.20
CA TYR A 136 -6.11 -20.93 9.55
C TYR A 136 -4.75 -21.53 9.88
N GLN A 137 -3.67 -20.73 9.90
CA GLN A 137 -2.34 -21.21 10.28
C GLN A 137 -2.29 -21.79 11.70
N HIS A 138 -3.16 -21.33 12.60
CA HIS A 138 -3.24 -21.76 14.00
C HIS A 138 -4.28 -22.89 14.23
N THR A 139 -4.99 -23.34 13.19
CA THR A 139 -5.93 -24.46 13.28
C THR A 139 -5.23 -25.81 13.09
N ASN A 140 -5.82 -26.88 13.62
CA ASN A 140 -5.36 -28.26 13.41
C ASN A 140 -5.77 -28.85 12.04
N LYS A 141 -6.27 -28.01 11.11
CA LYS A 141 -6.75 -28.38 9.76
C LYS A 141 -7.97 -29.30 9.69
N TYR A 142 -8.54 -29.72 10.82
CA TYR A 142 -9.79 -30.48 10.90
C TYR A 142 -10.96 -29.56 11.24
N CYS A 143 -12.05 -29.61 10.47
CA CYS A 143 -13.25 -28.77 10.69
C CYS A 143 -12.92 -27.28 10.97
N THR A 144 -12.02 -26.71 10.16
CA THR A 144 -11.30 -25.46 10.45
C THR A 144 -12.18 -24.22 10.60
N LYS A 145 -13.33 -24.16 9.94
CA LYS A 145 -14.21 -22.98 9.96
C LYS A 145 -14.64 -22.61 11.38
N GLY A 146 -15.05 -23.60 12.18
CA GLY A 146 -15.45 -23.37 13.58
C GLY A 146 -14.27 -22.90 14.45
N GLN A 147 -13.08 -23.47 14.23
CA GLN A 147 -11.88 -23.07 14.95
C GLN A 147 -11.45 -21.64 14.61
N MET A 148 -11.49 -21.24 13.33
CA MET A 148 -11.19 -19.86 12.93
C MET A 148 -12.17 -18.86 13.56
N LEU A 149 -13.46 -19.21 13.65
CA LEU A 149 -14.46 -18.38 14.30
C LEU A 149 -14.15 -18.18 15.79
N LEU A 150 -13.81 -19.25 16.51
CA LEU A 150 -13.44 -19.17 17.92
C LEU A 150 -12.16 -18.35 18.14
N ILE A 151 -11.16 -18.51 17.26
CA ILE A 151 -9.92 -17.72 17.31
C ILE A 151 -10.23 -16.23 17.09
N ASN A 152 -11.01 -15.90 16.05
CA ASN A 152 -11.40 -14.52 15.78
C ASN A 152 -12.17 -13.91 16.96
N GLN A 153 -13.15 -14.64 17.52
CA GLN A 153 -13.88 -14.20 18.71
C GLN A 153 -12.97 -13.95 19.91
N CYS A 154 -11.96 -14.79 20.13
CA CYS A 154 -11.00 -14.61 21.21
C CYS A 154 -10.13 -13.36 20.99
N LEU A 155 -9.64 -13.15 19.76
CA LEU A 155 -8.89 -11.96 19.39
C LEU A 155 -9.71 -10.67 19.54
N ASP A 156 -10.98 -10.69 19.13
CA ASP A 156 -11.88 -9.53 19.27
C ASP A 156 -12.14 -9.21 20.75
N LYS A 157 -12.36 -10.24 21.59
CA LYS A 157 -12.51 -10.07 23.04
C LYS A 157 -11.24 -9.51 23.69
N LEU A 158 -10.07 -10.04 23.32
CA LEU A 158 -8.79 -9.54 23.82
C LEU A 158 -8.56 -8.08 23.43
N ALA A 159 -8.88 -7.70 22.19
CA ALA A 159 -8.78 -6.31 21.74
C ALA A 159 -9.73 -5.39 22.52
N ALA A 160 -10.97 -5.83 22.77
CA ALA A 160 -11.92 -5.07 23.59
C ALA A 160 -11.45 -4.92 25.04
N SER A 161 -10.95 -5.99 25.66
CA SER A 161 -10.39 -5.95 27.01
C SER A 161 -9.14 -5.08 27.11
N GLN A 162 -8.28 -5.07 26.09
CA GLN A 162 -7.12 -4.17 26.06
C GLN A 162 -7.57 -2.70 26.11
N VAL A 163 -8.55 -2.31 25.30
CA VAL A 163 -9.08 -0.94 25.31
C VAL A 163 -9.71 -0.58 26.67
N ASP A 164 -10.45 -1.50 27.28
CA ASP A 164 -11.04 -1.29 28.61
C ASP A 164 -9.95 -1.11 29.68
N PHE A 165 -8.95 -1.99 29.73
CA PHE A 165 -7.85 -1.91 30.69
C PHE A 165 -6.94 -0.69 30.48
N ASP A 166 -6.69 -0.31 29.22
CA ASP A 166 -5.98 0.93 28.88
C ASP A 166 -6.76 2.14 29.42
N SER A 167 -8.08 2.19 29.22
CA SER A 167 -8.92 3.30 29.70
C SER A 167 -8.95 3.43 31.23
N GLN A 168 -8.73 2.33 31.95
CA GLN A 168 -8.65 2.28 33.41
C GLN A 168 -7.23 2.52 33.94
N GLY A 169 -6.25 2.77 33.06
CA GLY A 169 -4.84 2.95 33.42
C GLY A 169 -4.18 1.66 33.94
N MET A 170 -4.80 0.50 33.74
CA MET A 170 -4.32 -0.79 34.26
C MET A 170 -3.15 -1.36 33.46
N LEU A 171 -2.91 -0.84 32.26
CA LEU A 171 -1.79 -1.22 31.39
C LEU A 171 -0.64 -0.20 31.43
N GLU A 172 -0.72 0.81 32.31
CA GLU A 172 0.36 1.77 32.52
C GLU A 172 1.43 1.23 33.49
N GLY A 173 2.68 1.24 33.04
CA GLY A 173 3.84 0.74 33.79
C GLY A 173 4.30 -0.65 33.37
N THR A 174 5.33 -1.17 34.03
CA THR A 174 5.86 -2.52 33.80
C THR A 174 5.68 -3.38 35.04
N CYS A 175 5.67 -4.71 34.89
CA CYS A 175 5.66 -5.60 36.06
C CYS A 175 6.79 -5.25 37.05
N LEU A 176 7.94 -4.80 36.53
CA LEU A 176 9.06 -4.34 37.33
C LEU A 176 8.72 -3.11 38.18
N SER A 177 8.07 -2.09 37.61
CA SER A 177 7.69 -0.88 38.36
C SER A 177 6.65 -1.17 39.44
N VAL A 178 5.75 -2.13 39.21
CA VAL A 178 4.79 -2.58 40.22
C VAL A 178 5.50 -3.30 41.37
N VAL A 179 6.41 -4.24 41.06
CA VAL A 179 7.17 -4.97 42.07
C VAL A 179 8.06 -4.04 42.92
N LEU A 180 8.73 -3.07 42.29
CA LEU A 180 9.55 -2.08 43.00
C LEU A 180 8.71 -1.20 43.93
N ASN A 181 7.53 -0.76 43.50
CA ASN A 181 6.61 0.00 44.36
C ASN A 181 6.10 -0.81 45.56
N CYS A 182 5.81 -2.10 45.37
CA CYS A 182 5.41 -2.99 46.46
C CYS A 182 6.55 -3.20 47.47
N LEU A 183 7.77 -3.45 47.01
CA LEU A 183 8.94 -3.65 47.88
C LEU A 183 9.33 -2.37 48.64
N GLY A 184 9.26 -1.21 47.99
CA GLY A 184 9.50 0.08 48.63
C GLY A 184 8.52 0.39 49.76
N LYS A 185 7.23 0.03 49.59
CA LYS A 185 6.21 0.17 50.65
C LYS A 185 6.44 -0.78 51.83
N VAL A 186 6.93 -2.00 51.60
CA VAL A 186 7.23 -2.98 52.67
C VAL A 186 8.42 -2.53 53.51
N LEU A 187 9.46 -1.97 52.90
CA LEU A 187 10.62 -1.45 53.63
C LEU A 187 10.28 -0.24 54.52
N LEU A 188 9.37 0.62 54.06
CA LEU A 188 8.85 1.75 54.85
C LEU A 188 7.97 1.30 56.02
N TRP A 189 7.29 0.15 55.92
CA TRP A 189 6.45 -0.37 57.01
C TRP A 189 7.24 -1.10 58.10
N ASN A 190 8.39 -1.67 57.75
CA ASN A 190 9.29 -2.36 58.70
C ASN A 190 10.22 -1.41 59.48
N THR A 191 10.15 -0.10 59.23
CA THR A 191 11.00 0.92 59.89
C THR A 191 10.23 1.82 60.88
N THR A 192 8.97 1.50 61.16
CA THR A 192 8.12 2.06 62.23
C THR A 192 7.77 1.00 63.25
#